data_AF-A0A7G2IIP4-F1
#
_entry.id   AF-A0A7G2IIP4-F1
#
_cell.length_a   1.000
_cell.length_b   1.000
_cell.length_c   1.000
_cell.angle_alpha   90.00
_cell.angle_beta   90.00
_cell.angle_gamma   90.00
#
_symmetry.space_group_name_H-M   'P 1'
#
loop_
_entity.id
_entity.type
_entity.pdbx_description
1 polymer ?
#
loop_
_entity_poly.entity_id
_entity_poly.type
_entity_poly.pdbx_seq_one_letter_code
_entity_poly.pdbx_strand_id
1 'polypeptide(L)'
;MSVTEQRASFKAWTLLLSICAFSLCLLGTFLVRSGVLVSVHAFASDPSRGMFILAFMVLVIGGSLLLFAVRGHKVRSRVNNALWSRESLLLGNNVLLIAAMLVVLLGTLLPLVHKQLGLGSISIGEPFFNTMFTWLMAPFALLLGIGPLVRWGRDRPRKLKTLLLVAFVTTLVMSLLLPWLFEDRIAAMTVVGLAMACWIFVLAVSEAFLRVSRGTKLTPSYWGMVSGHVGLAITIVGIAFSQNYSVERDVRMKAGDSVSIHNYQFTFREVKDITGPNYRGGVAIIGVTRDGKPEATLHAEKTLL
;
A
#
# COMPACT_ATOMS: atom_id res chain seq x y z
N MET A 1 4.99 -4.58 -19.26
CA MET A 1 5.85 -4.57 -20.47
C MET A 1 5.22 -5.27 -21.68
N SER A 2 4.52 -6.40 -21.53
CA SER A 2 3.91 -7.11 -22.68
C SER A 2 2.80 -6.35 -23.44
N VAL A 3 2.04 -5.48 -22.77
CA VAL A 3 0.95 -4.69 -23.39
C VAL A 3 1.46 -3.37 -24.00
N THR A 4 2.50 -2.79 -23.39
CA THR A 4 3.13 -1.52 -23.80
C THR A 4 3.92 -1.64 -25.11
N GLU A 5 4.53 -2.80 -25.36
CA GLU A 5 5.24 -3.07 -26.62
C GLU A 5 4.28 -3.26 -27.80
N GLN A 6 3.10 -3.83 -27.56
CA GLN A 6 2.18 -4.18 -28.63
C GLN A 6 1.33 -3.01 -29.13
N ARG A 7 1.18 -1.92 -28.36
CA ARG A 7 0.30 -0.79 -28.73
C ARG A 7 0.87 0.58 -28.34
N ALA A 8 1.01 1.45 -29.34
CA ALA A 8 1.62 2.77 -29.21
C ALA A 8 0.92 3.70 -28.19
N SER A 9 -0.38 3.51 -27.91
CA SER A 9 -1.10 4.31 -26.90
C SER A 9 -0.60 4.11 -25.46
N PHE A 10 -0.20 2.88 -25.11
CA PHE A 10 0.34 2.59 -23.78
C PHE A 10 1.77 3.13 -23.58
N LYS A 11 2.47 3.53 -24.66
CA LYS A 11 3.79 4.15 -24.57
C LYS A 11 3.70 5.55 -23.94
N ALA A 12 2.74 6.36 -24.34
CA ALA A 12 2.53 7.70 -23.77
C ALA A 12 2.16 7.62 -22.27
N TRP A 13 1.27 6.69 -21.90
CA TRP A 13 0.88 6.45 -20.52
C TRP A 13 2.04 5.98 -19.64
N THR A 14 2.83 5.04 -20.13
CA THR A 14 3.99 4.52 -19.39
C THR A 14 5.03 5.62 -19.20
N LEU A 15 5.28 6.44 -20.22
CA LEU A 15 6.19 7.57 -20.11
C LEU A 15 5.72 8.59 -19.06
N LEU A 16 4.43 8.94 -19.08
CA LEU A 16 3.84 9.84 -18.08
C LEU A 16 3.96 9.26 -16.66
N LEU A 17 3.60 7.99 -16.47
CA LEU A 17 3.70 7.31 -15.17
C LEU A 17 5.15 7.24 -14.67
N SER A 18 6.12 7.00 -15.56
CA SER A 18 7.55 7.03 -15.19
C SER A 18 8.01 8.42 -14.76
N ILE A 19 7.58 9.47 -15.47
CA ILE A 19 7.87 10.87 -15.08
C ILE A 19 7.25 11.18 -13.71
N CYS A 20 5.99 10.81 -13.50
CA CYS A 20 5.31 10.99 -12.22
C CYS A 20 6.00 10.23 -11.08
N ALA A 21 6.36 8.96 -11.28
CA ALA A 21 7.05 8.16 -10.27
C ALA A 21 8.41 8.76 -9.89
N PHE A 22 9.20 9.16 -10.89
CA PHE A 22 10.47 9.85 -10.66
C PHE A 22 10.28 11.18 -9.91
N SER A 23 9.26 11.95 -10.30
CA SER A 23 8.91 13.22 -9.64
C SER A 23 8.53 13.03 -8.17
N LEU A 24 7.74 11.99 -7.87
CA LEU A 24 7.35 11.64 -6.49
C LEU A 24 8.54 11.18 -5.64
N CYS A 25 9.50 10.45 -6.21
CA CYS A 25 10.75 10.12 -5.52
C CYS A 25 11.58 11.37 -5.17
N LEU A 26 11.69 12.34 -6.09
CA LEU A 26 12.36 13.60 -5.80
C LEU A 26 11.63 14.41 -4.73
N LEU A 27 10.29 14.46 -4.78
CA LEU A 27 9.47 15.10 -3.76
C LEU A 27 9.69 14.46 -2.38
N GLY A 28 9.69 13.12 -2.28
CA GLY A 28 9.99 12.41 -1.03
C GLY A 28 11.37 12.75 -0.47
N THR A 29 12.38 12.84 -1.36
CA THR A 29 13.74 13.26 -0.98
C THR A 29 13.76 14.68 -0.44
N PHE A 30 13.04 15.59 -1.09
CA PHE A 30 12.87 16.97 -0.63
C PHE A 30 12.21 17.01 0.76
N LEU A 31 11.12 16.28 0.97
CA LEU A 31 10.38 16.29 2.24
C LEU A 31 11.24 15.86 3.44
N VAL A 32 12.10 14.85 3.27
CA VAL A 32 12.96 14.33 4.35
C VAL A 32 14.21 15.18 4.58
N ARG A 33 14.74 15.84 3.54
CA ARG A 33 16.00 16.60 3.63
C ARG A 33 15.84 18.10 3.83
N SER A 34 14.69 18.67 3.50
CA SER A 34 14.43 20.11 3.64
C SER A 34 14.16 20.57 5.07
N GLY A 35 13.95 19.64 6.01
CA GLY A 35 13.53 19.98 7.38
C GLY A 35 12.07 20.42 7.48
N VAL A 36 11.30 20.34 6.38
CA VAL A 36 9.88 20.69 6.34
C VAL A 36 9.04 19.71 7.18
N LEU A 37 9.44 18.45 7.25
CA LEU A 37 8.94 17.48 8.22
C LEU A 37 9.87 17.38 9.43
N VAL A 38 9.32 17.59 10.64
CA VAL A 38 10.04 17.30 11.88
C VAL A 38 9.92 15.80 12.13
N SER A 39 10.97 15.04 11.84
CA SER A 39 11.02 13.61 12.11
C SER A 39 12.26 13.28 12.95
N VAL A 40 12.10 12.39 13.93
CA VAL A 40 13.22 11.87 14.75
C VAL A 40 14.26 11.08 13.92
N HIS A 41 13.89 10.67 12.69
CA HIS A 41 14.78 10.01 11.73
C HIS A 41 15.32 10.98 10.66
N ALA A 42 15.05 12.28 10.74
CA ALA A 42 15.59 13.27 9.81
C ALA A 42 17.07 13.53 10.14
N PHE A 43 17.96 12.77 9.50
CA PHE A 43 19.40 12.99 9.62
C PHE A 43 19.82 14.26 8.85
N ALA A 44 20.31 15.25 9.59
CA ALA A 44 20.84 16.53 9.10
C ALA A 44 19.83 17.35 8.27
N SER A 45 18.91 18.02 8.95
CA SER A 45 18.06 19.07 8.38
C SER A 45 18.88 20.35 8.17
N ASP A 46 19.29 20.59 6.93
CA ASP A 46 19.98 21.83 6.53
C ASP A 46 19.11 22.56 5.49
N PRO A 47 18.47 23.69 5.84
CA PRO A 47 17.61 24.44 4.93
C PRO A 47 18.29 24.83 3.62
N SER A 48 19.62 25.03 3.62
CA SER A 48 20.38 25.36 2.42
C SER A 48 20.39 24.20 1.40
N ARG A 49 20.49 22.95 1.87
CA ARG A 49 20.40 21.74 1.04
C ARG A 49 19.00 21.53 0.50
N GLY A 50 17.98 21.89 1.30
CA GLY A 50 16.58 21.87 0.87
C GLY A 50 16.32 22.74 -0.36
N MET A 51 16.89 23.94 -0.41
CA MET A 51 16.79 24.85 -1.55
C MET A 51 17.44 24.30 -2.83
N PHE A 52 18.60 23.66 -2.71
CA PHE A 52 19.24 22.99 -3.86
C PHE A 52 18.36 21.88 -4.43
N ILE A 53 17.81 21.03 -3.55
CA ILE A 53 16.91 19.94 -3.95
C ILE A 53 15.63 20.49 -4.59
N LEU A 54 15.08 21.59 -4.06
CA LEU A 54 13.91 22.26 -4.62
C LEU A 54 14.17 22.77 -6.04
N ALA A 55 15.29 23.48 -6.25
CA ALA A 55 15.68 23.98 -7.58
C ALA A 55 15.89 22.83 -8.57
N PHE A 56 16.58 21.77 -8.14
CA PHE A 56 16.76 20.56 -8.94
C PHE A 56 15.42 19.89 -9.28
N MET A 57 14.50 19.80 -8.31
CA MET A 57 13.17 19.24 -8.51
C MET A 57 12.37 20.04 -9.53
N VAL A 58 12.34 21.38 -9.43
CA VAL A 58 11.66 22.25 -10.40
C VAL A 58 12.25 22.06 -11.81
N LEU A 59 13.57 22.00 -11.93
CA LEU A 59 14.24 21.82 -13.23
C LEU A 59 13.89 20.46 -13.85
N VAL A 60 13.95 19.37 -13.09
CA VAL A 60 13.76 18.03 -13.64
C VAL A 60 12.28 17.71 -13.87
N ILE A 61 11.39 18.05 -12.92
CA ILE A 61 9.94 17.86 -13.09
C ILE A 61 9.43 18.79 -14.19
N GLY A 62 9.76 20.09 -14.12
CA GLY A 62 9.35 21.07 -15.11
C GLY A 62 9.88 20.74 -16.50
N GLY A 63 11.17 20.38 -16.62
CA GLY A 63 11.80 20.00 -17.87
C GLY A 63 11.22 18.73 -18.49
N SER A 64 10.97 17.70 -17.67
CA SER A 64 10.38 16.45 -18.16
C SER A 64 8.91 16.61 -18.59
N LEU A 65 8.10 17.36 -17.84
CA LEU A 65 6.72 17.68 -18.22
C LEU A 65 6.65 18.58 -19.45
N LEU A 66 7.52 19.58 -19.56
CA LEU A 66 7.61 20.45 -20.74
C LEU A 66 8.00 19.65 -21.97
N LEU A 67 9.00 18.78 -21.87
CA LEU A 67 9.40 17.88 -22.96
C LEU A 67 8.26 16.95 -23.36
N PHE A 68 7.54 16.39 -22.39
CA PHE A 68 6.35 15.58 -22.64
C PHE A 68 5.23 16.38 -23.33
N ALA A 69 4.96 17.62 -22.91
CA ALA A 69 3.96 18.48 -23.55
C ALA A 69 4.35 18.82 -25.00
N VAL A 70 5.62 19.20 -25.22
CA VAL A 70 6.13 19.58 -26.54
C VAL A 70 6.22 18.38 -27.49
N ARG A 71 6.63 17.20 -27.02
CA ARG A 71 6.83 16.01 -27.88
C ARG A 71 5.71 14.97 -27.81
N GLY A 72 4.74 15.14 -26.92
CA GLY A 72 3.68 14.16 -26.65
C GLY A 72 2.80 13.87 -27.86
N HIS A 73 2.65 14.84 -28.77
CA HIS A 73 1.93 14.66 -30.03
C HIS A 73 2.54 13.59 -30.93
N LYS A 74 3.86 13.35 -30.88
CA LYS A 74 4.55 12.31 -31.66
C LYS A 74 4.36 10.89 -31.11
N VAL A 75 3.88 10.77 -29.86
CA VAL A 75 3.68 9.49 -29.16
C VAL A 75 2.20 9.07 -29.16
N ARG A 76 1.30 9.95 -29.64
CA ARG A 76 -0.13 9.73 -29.59
C ARG A 76 -0.59 8.84 -30.76
N SER A 77 -1.04 7.64 -30.44
CA SER A 77 -1.70 6.74 -31.40
C SER A 77 -3.22 6.78 -31.20
N ARG A 78 -4.00 6.72 -32.28
CA ARG A 78 -5.48 6.65 -32.21
C ARG A 78 -5.90 5.42 -31.41
N VAL A 79 -6.68 5.66 -30.37
CA VAL A 79 -7.22 4.64 -29.48
C VAL A 79 -8.63 4.31 -29.97
N ASN A 80 -8.84 3.09 -30.43
CA ASN A 80 -10.18 2.58 -30.73
C ASN A 80 -10.53 1.54 -29.67
N ASN A 81 -10.85 2.01 -28.46
CA ASN A 81 -11.16 1.13 -27.34
C ASN A 81 -12.67 0.87 -27.27
N ALA A 82 -13.08 -0.36 -27.55
CA ALA A 82 -14.39 -0.82 -27.11
C ALA A 82 -14.45 -0.78 -25.58
N LEU A 83 -15.59 -0.34 -25.01
CA LEU A 83 -15.80 -0.23 -23.57
C LEU A 83 -15.50 -1.55 -22.83
N TRP A 84 -15.74 -2.69 -23.48
CA TRP A 84 -15.49 -4.03 -22.93
C TRP A 84 -14.27 -4.71 -23.58
N SER A 85 -13.07 -4.27 -23.21
CA SER A 85 -11.81 -4.85 -23.69
C SER A 85 -10.78 -4.96 -22.57
N ARG A 86 -9.75 -5.81 -22.74
CA ARG A 86 -8.61 -5.88 -21.81
C ARG A 86 -7.94 -4.53 -21.63
N GLU A 87 -7.85 -3.76 -22.70
CA GLU A 87 -7.21 -2.45 -22.70
C GLU A 87 -7.98 -1.46 -21.81
N SER A 88 -9.31 -1.49 -21.88
CA SER A 88 -10.19 -0.69 -21.02
C SER A 88 -10.09 -1.11 -19.55
N LEU A 89 -10.00 -2.41 -19.24
CA LEU A 89 -9.81 -2.91 -17.86
C LEU A 89 -8.44 -2.54 -17.30
N LEU A 90 -7.37 -2.68 -18.09
CA LEU A 90 -6.02 -2.28 -17.71
C LEU A 90 -5.91 -0.77 -17.48
N LEU A 91 -6.53 0.03 -18.36
CA LEU A 91 -6.57 1.48 -18.20
C LEU A 91 -7.39 1.88 -16.97
N GLY A 92 -8.52 1.23 -16.73
CA GLY A 92 -9.33 1.43 -15.52
C GLY A 92 -8.55 1.16 -14.24
N ASN A 93 -7.81 0.05 -14.17
CA ASN A 93 -6.92 -0.23 -13.03
C ASN A 93 -5.84 0.82 -12.84
N ASN A 94 -5.21 1.29 -13.91
CA ASN A 94 -4.21 2.35 -13.81
C ASN A 94 -4.81 3.66 -13.28
N VAL A 95 -6.02 4.02 -13.70
CA VAL A 95 -6.72 5.20 -13.20
C VAL A 95 -7.00 5.08 -11.69
N LEU A 96 -7.45 3.90 -11.23
CA LEU A 96 -7.67 3.66 -9.79
C LEU A 96 -6.36 3.72 -8.99
N LEU A 97 -5.26 3.19 -9.52
CA LEU A 97 -3.94 3.28 -8.88
C LEU A 97 -3.43 4.73 -8.81
N ILE A 98 -3.66 5.53 -9.85
CA ILE A 98 -3.34 6.96 -9.84
C ILE A 98 -4.20 7.69 -8.80
N ALA A 99 -5.50 7.40 -8.74
CA ALA A 99 -6.39 7.99 -7.75
C ALA A 99 -5.94 7.65 -6.31
N ALA A 100 -5.56 6.39 -6.06
CA ALA A 100 -5.03 5.96 -4.76
C ALA A 100 -3.72 6.69 -4.41
N MET A 101 -2.81 6.82 -5.37
CA MET A 101 -1.58 7.60 -5.21
C MET A 101 -1.87 9.08 -4.90
N LEU A 102 -2.86 9.70 -5.56
CA LEU A 102 -3.28 11.07 -5.26
C LEU A 102 -3.89 11.21 -3.87
N VAL A 103 -4.69 10.25 -3.41
CA VAL A 103 -5.23 10.25 -2.03
C VAL A 103 -4.10 10.25 -1.00
N VAL A 104 -3.07 9.41 -1.18
CA VAL A 104 -1.90 9.39 -0.29
C VAL A 104 -1.10 10.69 -0.38
N LEU A 105 -0.86 11.18 -1.60
CA LEU A 105 -0.12 12.41 -1.82
C LEU A 105 -0.81 13.61 -1.17
N LEU A 106 -2.13 13.75 -1.36
CA LEU A 106 -2.91 14.83 -0.76
C LEU A 106 -3.01 14.67 0.75
N GLY A 107 -3.27 13.46 1.24
CA GLY A 107 -3.36 13.18 2.68
C GLY A 107 -2.05 13.46 3.42
N THR A 108 -0.90 13.32 2.75
CA THR A 108 0.42 13.61 3.33
C THR A 108 0.83 15.08 3.20
N LEU A 109 0.54 15.73 2.06
CA LEU A 109 0.95 17.12 1.81
C LEU A 109 -0.03 18.16 2.39
N LEU A 110 -1.33 17.87 2.49
CA LEU A 110 -2.32 18.84 2.94
C LEU A 110 -2.04 19.35 4.37
N PRO A 111 -1.80 18.49 5.39
CA PRO A 111 -1.36 18.92 6.72
C PRO A 111 -0.15 19.87 6.70
N LEU A 112 0.81 19.56 5.82
CA LEU A 112 2.08 20.27 5.71
C LEU A 112 1.89 21.67 5.15
N VAL A 113 1.13 21.80 4.07
CA VAL A 113 0.79 23.08 3.45
C VAL A 113 -0.02 23.94 4.42
N HIS A 114 -1.00 23.36 5.12
CA HIS A 114 -1.82 24.08 6.08
C HIS A 114 -1.00 24.66 7.24
N LYS A 115 -0.02 23.89 7.74
CA LYS A 115 0.93 24.34 8.76
C LYS A 115 1.80 25.51 8.27
N GLN A 116 2.30 25.44 7.03
CA GLN A 116 3.16 26.50 6.45
C GLN A 116 2.39 27.78 6.11
N LEU A 117 1.10 27.69 5.80
CA LEU A 117 0.22 28.84 5.58
C LEU A 117 -0.25 29.51 6.89
N GLY A 118 0.15 29.01 8.06
CA GLY A 118 -0.26 29.56 9.35
C GLY A 118 -1.72 29.29 9.71
N LEU A 119 -2.41 28.40 8.99
CA LEU A 119 -3.82 28.07 9.22
C LEU A 119 -4.02 27.08 10.39
N GLY A 120 -2.92 26.62 11.00
CA GLY A 120 -2.91 25.65 12.11
C GLY A 120 -2.45 24.26 11.68
N SER A 121 -2.32 23.33 12.63
CA SER A 121 -1.96 21.94 12.34
C SER A 121 -3.21 21.07 12.21
N ILE A 122 -3.49 20.57 11.01
CA ILE A 122 -4.48 19.52 10.78
C ILE A 122 -3.74 18.18 10.75
N SER A 123 -4.31 17.15 11.38
CA SER A 123 -3.83 15.78 11.24
C SER A 123 -4.88 14.94 10.55
N ILE A 124 -4.47 14.22 9.50
CA ILE A 124 -5.34 13.27 8.80
C ILE A 124 -5.00 11.89 9.35
N GLY A 125 -5.94 11.33 10.13
CA GLY A 125 -5.77 10.03 10.77
C GLY A 125 -6.06 8.85 9.85
N GLU A 126 -5.72 7.66 10.35
CA GLU A 126 -5.96 6.37 9.69
C GLU A 126 -7.39 6.16 9.14
N PRO A 127 -8.48 6.55 9.84
CA PRO A 127 -9.85 6.29 9.36
C PRO A 127 -10.14 6.89 7.98
N PHE A 128 -9.56 8.05 7.66
CA PHE A 128 -9.69 8.69 6.35
C PHE A 128 -9.05 7.81 5.26
N PHE A 129 -7.81 7.36 5.49
CA PHE A 129 -7.08 6.52 4.55
C PHE A 129 -7.76 5.18 4.37
N ASN A 130 -8.16 4.50 5.45
CA ASN A 130 -8.83 3.20 5.39
C ASN A 130 -10.13 3.28 4.60
N THR A 131 -10.94 4.31 4.84
CA THR A 131 -12.19 4.51 4.10
C THR A 131 -11.90 4.73 2.63
N MET A 132 -11.02 5.68 2.28
CA MET A 132 -10.75 6.02 0.88
C MET A 132 -10.08 4.89 0.10
N PHE A 133 -9.15 4.17 0.72
CA PHE A 133 -8.54 2.99 0.12
C PHE A 133 -9.55 1.88 -0.06
N THR A 134 -10.50 1.66 0.86
CA THR A 134 -11.54 0.63 0.68
C THR A 134 -12.38 0.94 -0.57
N TRP A 135 -12.82 2.18 -0.74
CA TRP A 135 -13.61 2.61 -1.92
C TRP A 135 -12.85 2.50 -3.24
N LEU A 136 -11.53 2.68 -3.24
CA LEU A 136 -10.69 2.61 -4.44
C LEU A 136 -10.20 1.18 -4.73
N MET A 137 -9.81 0.43 -3.70
CA MET A 137 -9.23 -0.90 -3.83
C MET A 137 -10.28 -1.96 -4.14
N ALA A 138 -11.53 -1.81 -3.68
CA ALA A 138 -12.61 -2.72 -4.02
C ALA A 138 -12.86 -2.83 -5.55
N PRO A 139 -13.13 -1.74 -6.28
CA PRO A 139 -13.28 -1.82 -7.74
C PRO A 139 -11.97 -2.21 -8.43
N PHE A 140 -10.81 -1.82 -7.90
CA PHE A 140 -9.51 -2.22 -8.43
C PHE A 140 -9.30 -3.74 -8.36
N ALA A 141 -9.57 -4.37 -7.21
CA ALA A 141 -9.46 -5.81 -7.03
C ALA A 141 -10.40 -6.57 -7.98
N LEU A 142 -11.61 -6.07 -8.16
CA LEU A 142 -12.58 -6.64 -9.10
C LEU A 142 -12.04 -6.63 -10.54
N LEU A 143 -11.61 -5.46 -11.02
CA LEU A 143 -11.06 -5.30 -12.37
C LEU A 143 -9.76 -6.10 -12.57
N LEU A 144 -8.90 -6.15 -11.54
CA LEU A 144 -7.65 -6.91 -11.55
C LEU A 144 -7.88 -8.41 -11.70
N GLY A 145 -8.83 -8.98 -10.96
CA GLY A 145 -9.17 -10.40 -11.07
C GLY A 145 -9.78 -10.77 -12.43
N ILE A 146 -10.59 -9.88 -13.01
CA ILE A 146 -11.29 -10.13 -14.29
C ILE A 146 -10.37 -9.91 -15.50
N GLY A 147 -9.43 -8.95 -15.43
CA GLY A 147 -8.58 -8.53 -16.55
C GLY A 147 -7.90 -9.67 -17.31
N PRO A 148 -7.23 -10.62 -16.64
CA PRO A 148 -6.59 -11.76 -17.30
C PRO A 148 -7.58 -12.69 -18.04
N LEU A 149 -8.81 -12.82 -17.53
CA LEU A 149 -9.84 -13.72 -18.06
C LEU A 149 -10.50 -13.23 -19.35
N VAL A 150 -10.59 -11.91 -19.56
CA VAL A 150 -11.24 -11.33 -20.75
C VAL A 150 -10.34 -11.52 -21.96
N ARG A 151 -10.28 -12.70 -22.60
CA ARG A 151 -9.48 -12.88 -23.84
C ARG A 151 -10.06 -12.08 -25.01
N TRP A 152 -9.17 -11.64 -25.88
CA TRP A 152 -9.41 -11.07 -27.20
C TRP A 152 -10.52 -11.83 -27.95
N GLY A 153 -11.78 -11.39 -27.82
CA GLY A 153 -12.91 -11.67 -28.70
C GLY A 153 -13.37 -13.12 -28.95
N ARG A 154 -12.91 -14.17 -28.25
CA ARG A 154 -13.25 -15.57 -28.63
C ARG A 154 -13.50 -16.59 -27.51
N ASP A 155 -13.79 -16.18 -26.28
CA ASP A 155 -14.15 -17.15 -25.23
C ASP A 155 -15.65 -17.43 -25.15
N ARG A 156 -16.02 -18.71 -24.95
CA ARG A 156 -17.40 -19.15 -24.78
C ARG A 156 -17.95 -18.59 -23.44
N PRO A 157 -18.98 -17.72 -23.45
CA PRO A 157 -19.43 -16.98 -22.26
C PRO A 157 -19.88 -17.87 -21.10
N ARG A 158 -20.32 -19.11 -21.38
CA ARG A 158 -20.78 -20.07 -20.36
C ARG A 158 -19.67 -20.57 -19.43
N LYS A 159 -18.45 -20.79 -19.94
CA LYS A 159 -17.30 -21.23 -19.11
C LYS A 159 -16.79 -20.10 -18.23
N LEU A 160 -16.80 -18.86 -18.73
CA LEU A 160 -16.41 -17.68 -17.97
C LEU A 160 -17.40 -17.39 -16.82
N LYS A 161 -18.71 -17.47 -17.08
CA LYS A 161 -19.74 -17.30 -16.05
C LYS A 161 -19.61 -18.33 -14.91
N THR A 162 -19.36 -19.60 -15.25
CA THR A 162 -19.19 -20.66 -14.24
C THR A 162 -17.97 -20.40 -13.37
N LEU A 163 -16.84 -20.00 -13.97
CA LEU A 163 -15.62 -19.67 -13.23
C LEU A 163 -15.84 -18.47 -12.29
N LEU A 164 -16.45 -17.40 -12.80
CA LEU A 164 -16.74 -16.20 -12.00
C LEU A 164 -17.70 -16.50 -10.84
N LEU A 165 -18.69 -17.38 -11.06
CA LEU A 165 -19.63 -17.79 -10.01
C LEU A 165 -18.95 -18.64 -8.94
N VAL A 166 -18.09 -19.60 -9.33
CA VAL A 166 -17.29 -20.37 -8.38
C VAL A 166 -16.39 -19.43 -7.58
N ALA A 167 -15.67 -18.52 -8.26
CA ALA A 167 -14.83 -17.54 -7.58
C ALA A 167 -15.62 -16.67 -6.60
N PHE A 168 -16.78 -16.16 -7.01
CA PHE A 168 -17.65 -15.36 -6.14
C PHE A 168 -18.10 -16.13 -4.90
N VAL A 169 -18.55 -17.38 -5.06
CA VAL A 169 -18.97 -18.22 -3.93
C VAL A 169 -17.79 -18.55 -3.02
N THR A 170 -16.64 -18.96 -3.57
CA THR A 170 -15.45 -19.26 -2.76
C THR A 170 -14.96 -18.04 -2.01
N THR A 171 -15.00 -16.87 -2.65
CA THR A 171 -14.62 -15.60 -2.03
C THR A 171 -15.55 -15.27 -0.87
N LEU A 172 -16.87 -15.39 -1.06
CA LEU A 172 -17.87 -15.10 -0.03
C LEU A 172 -17.76 -16.06 1.16
N VAL A 173 -17.55 -17.35 0.90
CA VAL A 173 -17.40 -18.36 1.96
C VAL A 173 -16.10 -18.12 2.74
N MET A 174 -14.97 -17.97 2.04
CA MET A 174 -13.68 -17.80 2.69
C MET A 174 -13.58 -16.48 3.46
N SER A 175 -14.17 -15.40 2.93
CA SER A 175 -14.13 -14.09 3.59
C SER A 175 -14.87 -14.05 4.93
N LEU A 176 -15.87 -14.91 5.12
CA LEU A 176 -16.62 -15.06 6.38
C LEU A 176 -16.04 -16.14 7.28
N LEU A 177 -15.60 -17.25 6.70
CA LEU A 177 -15.14 -18.43 7.43
C LEU A 177 -13.78 -18.21 8.11
N LEU A 178 -12.83 -17.54 7.44
CA LEU A 178 -11.50 -17.33 8.02
C LEU A 178 -11.53 -16.42 9.26
N PRO A 179 -12.18 -15.23 9.26
CA PRO A 179 -12.29 -14.42 10.49
C PRO A 179 -12.98 -15.18 11.62
N TRP A 180 -14.01 -15.97 11.29
CA TRP A 180 -14.72 -16.78 12.29
C TRP A 180 -13.86 -17.90 12.91
N LEU A 181 -12.91 -18.47 12.16
CA LEU A 181 -12.02 -19.52 12.67
C LEU A 181 -10.85 -18.96 13.50
N PHE A 182 -10.36 -17.77 13.16
CA PHE A 182 -9.14 -17.24 13.75
C PHE A 182 -9.38 -16.24 14.88
N GLU A 183 -10.56 -15.60 14.94
CA GLU A 183 -10.81 -14.47 15.84
C GLU A 183 -12.21 -14.53 16.47
N ASP A 184 -12.31 -14.06 17.71
CA ASP A 184 -13.58 -14.04 18.47
C ASP A 184 -14.57 -12.98 17.95
N ARG A 185 -14.07 -12.00 17.19
CA ARG A 185 -14.89 -10.92 16.62
C ARG A 185 -14.62 -10.75 15.13
N ILE A 186 -15.69 -10.76 14.33
CA ILE A 186 -15.60 -10.55 12.89
C ILE A 186 -15.64 -9.05 12.60
N ALA A 187 -14.50 -8.46 12.23
CA ALA A 187 -14.46 -7.09 11.73
C ALA A 187 -14.91 -7.03 10.26
N ALA A 188 -15.87 -6.16 9.94
CA ALA A 188 -16.40 -6.01 8.58
C ALA A 188 -15.33 -5.65 7.54
N MET A 189 -14.35 -4.82 7.93
CA MET A 189 -13.24 -4.45 7.05
C MET A 189 -12.32 -5.63 6.75
N THR A 190 -12.12 -6.57 7.68
CA THR A 190 -11.38 -7.81 7.42
C THR A 190 -12.10 -8.66 6.38
N VAL A 191 -13.42 -8.79 6.48
CA VAL A 191 -14.23 -9.55 5.50
C VAL A 191 -14.09 -8.94 4.11
N VAL A 192 -14.16 -7.61 3.98
CA VAL A 192 -13.99 -6.91 2.69
C VAL A 192 -12.57 -7.10 2.14
N GLY A 193 -11.54 -6.92 2.98
CA GLY A 193 -10.14 -7.15 2.61
C GLY A 193 -9.89 -8.57 2.11
N LEU A 194 -10.40 -9.55 2.86
CA LEU A 194 -10.27 -10.96 2.53
C LEU A 194 -11.08 -11.34 1.28
N ALA A 195 -12.25 -10.73 1.07
CA ALA A 195 -13.01 -10.92 -0.15
C ALA A 195 -12.21 -10.47 -1.39
N MET A 196 -11.56 -9.30 -1.33
CA MET A 196 -10.69 -8.83 -2.41
C MET A 196 -9.51 -9.77 -2.64
N ALA A 197 -8.84 -10.23 -1.58
CA ALA A 197 -7.70 -11.13 -1.67
C ALA A 197 -8.09 -12.50 -2.28
N CYS A 198 -9.15 -13.13 -1.76
CA CYS A 198 -9.65 -14.40 -2.28
C CYS A 198 -10.09 -14.27 -3.74
N TRP A 199 -10.75 -13.16 -4.11
CA TRP A 199 -11.14 -12.90 -5.50
C TRP A 199 -9.94 -12.90 -6.45
N ILE A 200 -8.89 -12.13 -6.12
CA ILE A 200 -7.67 -12.05 -6.92
C ILE A 200 -6.97 -13.41 -6.98
N PHE A 201 -6.82 -14.07 -5.83
CA PHE A 201 -6.11 -15.34 -5.72
C PHE A 201 -6.80 -16.45 -6.51
N VAL A 202 -8.11 -16.67 -6.29
CA VAL A 202 -8.88 -17.73 -6.93
C VAL A 202 -8.88 -17.54 -8.45
N LEU A 203 -9.06 -16.32 -8.95
CA LEU A 203 -9.08 -16.07 -10.39
C LEU A 203 -7.70 -16.25 -11.03
N ALA A 204 -6.63 -15.78 -10.37
CA ALA A 204 -5.26 -15.96 -10.86
C ALA A 204 -4.86 -17.43 -10.93
N VAL A 205 -5.13 -18.20 -9.86
CA VAL A 205 -4.82 -19.64 -9.79
C VAL A 205 -5.69 -20.44 -10.76
N SER A 206 -6.98 -20.14 -10.83
CA SER A 206 -7.90 -20.84 -11.74
C SER A 206 -7.55 -20.61 -13.21
N GLU A 207 -7.15 -19.38 -13.57
CA GLU A 207 -6.68 -19.11 -14.93
C GLU A 207 -5.38 -19.87 -15.23
N ALA A 208 -4.43 -19.86 -14.31
CA ALA A 208 -3.17 -20.60 -14.46
C ALA A 208 -3.43 -22.11 -14.64
N PHE A 209 -4.26 -22.70 -13.78
CA PHE A 209 -4.65 -24.11 -13.86
C PHE A 209 -5.29 -24.45 -15.20
N LEU A 210 -6.23 -23.61 -15.67
CA LEU A 210 -6.90 -23.81 -16.95
C LEU A 210 -5.93 -23.74 -18.14
N ARG A 211 -4.92 -22.87 -18.09
CA ARG A 211 -3.89 -22.76 -19.13
C ARG A 211 -2.94 -23.96 -19.13
N VAL A 212 -2.52 -24.43 -17.95
CA VAL A 212 -1.70 -25.64 -17.81
C VAL A 212 -2.46 -26.86 -18.31
N SER A 213 -3.71 -27.05 -17.88
CA SER A 213 -4.56 -28.17 -18.28
C SER A 213 -4.82 -28.23 -19.80
N ARG A 214 -4.84 -27.07 -20.47
CA ARG A 214 -4.94 -26.98 -21.94
C ARG A 214 -3.63 -27.24 -22.69
N GLY A 215 -2.54 -27.56 -21.98
CA GLY A 215 -1.22 -27.79 -22.57
C GLY A 215 -0.57 -26.54 -23.15
N THR A 216 -1.01 -25.34 -22.76
CA THR A 216 -0.41 -24.11 -23.29
C THR A 216 0.97 -23.88 -22.67
N LYS A 217 2.00 -23.69 -23.52
CA LYS A 217 3.34 -23.35 -23.04
C LYS A 217 3.31 -22.00 -22.32
N LEU A 218 3.59 -22.03 -21.02
CA LEU A 218 3.64 -20.83 -20.17
C LEU A 218 5.04 -20.21 -20.24
N THR A 219 5.10 -18.92 -20.51
CA THR A 219 6.35 -18.18 -20.49
C THR A 219 6.73 -17.80 -19.05
N PRO A 220 8.02 -17.57 -18.74
CA PRO A 220 8.43 -17.06 -17.43
C PRO A 220 7.73 -15.74 -17.06
N SER A 221 7.47 -14.87 -18.05
CA SER A 221 6.71 -13.63 -17.85
C SER A 221 5.27 -13.87 -17.38
N TYR A 222 4.63 -14.97 -17.82
CA TYR A 222 3.30 -15.33 -17.33
C TYR A 222 3.33 -15.74 -15.86
N TRP A 223 4.32 -16.55 -15.46
CA TRP A 223 4.51 -16.91 -14.06
C TRP A 223 4.81 -15.69 -13.18
N GLY A 224 5.61 -14.74 -13.67
CA GLY A 224 5.83 -13.46 -12.99
C GLY A 224 4.56 -12.63 -12.80
N MET A 225 3.63 -12.69 -13.76
CA MET A 225 2.33 -12.04 -13.63
C MET A 225 1.45 -12.73 -12.58
N VAL A 226 1.36 -14.07 -12.61
CA VAL A 226 0.58 -14.85 -11.63
C VAL A 226 1.14 -14.66 -10.22
N SER A 227 2.46 -14.74 -10.04
CA SER A 227 3.10 -14.53 -8.74
C SER A 227 2.87 -13.10 -8.23
N GLY A 228 2.87 -12.09 -9.10
CA GLY A 228 2.52 -10.72 -8.73
C GLY A 228 1.07 -10.58 -8.21
N HIS A 229 0.11 -11.23 -8.85
CA HIS A 229 -1.30 -11.21 -8.38
C HIS A 229 -1.48 -11.96 -7.07
N VAL A 230 -0.85 -13.13 -6.93
CA VAL A 230 -0.87 -13.92 -5.68
C VAL A 230 -0.18 -13.15 -4.55
N GLY A 231 0.97 -12.53 -4.81
CA GLY A 231 1.70 -11.71 -3.85
C GLY A 231 0.84 -10.54 -3.36
N LEU A 232 0.14 -9.85 -4.26
CA LEU A 232 -0.80 -8.79 -3.88
C LEU A 232 -1.93 -9.32 -2.99
N ALA A 233 -2.52 -10.48 -3.33
CA ALA A 233 -3.56 -11.08 -2.50
C ALA A 233 -3.06 -11.37 -1.08
N ILE A 234 -1.86 -11.93 -0.93
CA ILE A 234 -1.21 -12.17 0.37
C ILE A 234 -1.01 -10.86 1.14
N THR A 235 -0.52 -9.80 0.47
CA THR A 235 -0.36 -8.48 1.09
C THR A 235 -1.68 -7.92 1.61
N ILE A 236 -2.77 -8.04 0.84
CA ILE A 236 -4.10 -7.57 1.25
C ILE A 236 -4.57 -8.33 2.50
N VAL A 237 -4.35 -9.66 2.58
CA VAL A 237 -4.65 -10.44 3.80
C VAL A 237 -3.85 -9.91 4.98
N GLY A 238 -2.54 -9.70 4.82
CA GLY A 238 -1.68 -9.18 5.88
C GLY A 238 -2.14 -7.82 6.40
N ILE A 239 -2.52 -6.90 5.51
CA ILE A 239 -3.07 -5.59 5.87
C ILE A 239 -4.41 -5.76 6.61
N ALA A 240 -5.33 -6.57 6.08
CA ALA A 240 -6.66 -6.75 6.63
C ALA A 240 -6.65 -7.34 8.06
N PHE A 241 -5.72 -8.26 8.36
CA PHE A 241 -5.56 -8.79 9.71
C PHE A 241 -4.80 -7.83 10.62
N SER A 242 -3.69 -7.25 10.15
CA SER A 242 -2.88 -6.32 10.94
C SER A 242 -3.68 -5.09 11.39
N GLN A 243 -4.45 -4.47 10.50
CA GLN A 243 -5.22 -3.27 10.86
C GLN A 243 -6.39 -3.53 11.81
N ASN A 244 -7.01 -4.72 11.77
CA ASN A 244 -8.25 -4.97 12.53
C ASN A 244 -8.03 -5.74 13.84
N TYR A 245 -6.94 -6.49 13.96
CA TYR A 245 -6.66 -7.33 15.13
C TYR A 245 -5.37 -6.95 15.87
N SER A 246 -4.60 -5.97 15.38
CA SER A 246 -3.51 -5.40 16.16
C SER A 246 -4.07 -4.61 17.35
N VAL A 247 -3.50 -4.85 18.53
CA VAL A 247 -3.84 -4.11 19.76
C VAL A 247 -2.71 -3.13 20.04
N GLU A 248 -2.95 -1.85 19.77
CA GLU A 248 -2.05 -0.76 20.10
C GLU A 248 -2.69 0.12 21.19
N ARG A 249 -1.91 0.49 22.21
CA ARG A 249 -2.39 1.32 23.32
C ARG A 249 -1.32 2.33 23.74
N ASP A 250 -1.58 3.59 23.42
CA ASP A 250 -0.78 4.70 23.91
C ASP A 250 -1.21 5.06 25.33
N VAL A 251 -0.39 4.70 26.32
CA VAL A 251 -0.62 5.00 27.74
C VAL A 251 0.55 5.78 28.32
N ARG A 252 0.23 6.84 29.07
CA ARG A 252 1.23 7.57 29.86
C ARG A 252 1.37 6.87 31.21
N MET A 253 2.54 6.30 31.47
CA MET A 253 2.83 5.56 32.70
C MET A 253 3.88 6.28 33.54
N LYS A 254 3.70 6.26 34.87
CA LYS A 254 4.70 6.63 35.88
C LYS A 254 5.34 5.36 36.47
N ALA A 255 6.49 5.51 37.11
CA ALA A 255 7.16 4.40 37.80
C ALA A 255 6.20 3.75 38.81
N GLY A 256 6.01 2.43 38.69
CA GLY A 256 5.05 1.63 39.46
C GLY A 256 3.70 1.40 38.75
N ASP A 257 3.36 2.17 37.72
CA ASP A 257 2.11 1.98 36.98
C ASP A 257 2.13 0.65 36.22
N SER A 258 0.95 0.02 36.10
CA SER A 258 0.76 -1.20 35.34
C SER A 258 -0.40 -1.07 34.36
N VAL A 259 -0.23 -1.61 33.16
CA VAL A 259 -1.28 -1.69 32.13
C VAL A 259 -1.47 -3.15 31.73
N SER A 260 -2.73 -3.58 31.64
CA SER A 260 -3.09 -4.92 31.18
C SER A 260 -3.48 -4.90 29.70
N ILE A 261 -2.86 -5.78 28.92
CA ILE A 261 -3.20 -6.04 27.51
C ILE A 261 -3.42 -7.54 27.38
N HIS A 262 -4.67 -7.95 27.18
CA HIS A 262 -5.09 -9.37 27.25
C HIS A 262 -4.58 -10.02 28.55
N ASN A 263 -3.83 -11.12 28.44
CA ASN A 263 -3.34 -11.91 29.58
C ASN A 263 -1.99 -11.41 30.10
N TYR A 264 -1.48 -10.31 29.53
CA TYR A 264 -0.21 -9.70 29.88
C TYR A 264 -0.42 -8.46 30.72
N GLN A 265 0.39 -8.32 31.76
CA GLN A 265 0.49 -7.11 32.56
C GLN A 265 1.90 -6.55 32.42
N PHE A 266 1.94 -5.33 31.90
CA PHE A 266 3.15 -4.54 31.69
C PHE A 266 3.27 -3.56 32.85
N THR A 267 4.33 -3.67 33.63
CA THR A 267 4.61 -2.78 34.76
C THR A 267 5.82 -1.93 34.43
N PHE A 268 5.62 -0.61 34.38
CA PHE A 268 6.73 0.33 34.18
C PHE A 268 7.47 0.48 35.50
N ARG A 269 8.68 -0.07 35.60
CA ARG A 269 9.42 -0.12 36.87
C ARG A 269 10.13 1.19 37.15
N GLU A 270 11.10 1.52 36.29
CA GLU A 270 12.00 2.64 36.48
C GLU A 270 12.69 3.01 35.16
N VAL A 271 13.32 4.18 35.15
CA VAL A 271 14.25 4.60 34.08
C VAL A 271 15.65 4.66 34.70
N LYS A 272 16.62 4.00 34.05
CA LYS A 272 18.03 4.09 34.42
C LYS A 272 18.80 4.88 33.38
N ASP A 273 19.66 5.77 33.82
CA ASP A 273 20.63 6.40 32.93
C ASP A 273 21.69 5.38 32.53
N ILE A 274 21.98 5.33 31.22
CA ILE A 274 23.04 4.52 30.65
C ILE A 274 24.07 5.41 29.96
N THR A 275 25.33 5.07 30.15
CA THR A 275 26.45 5.67 29.41
C THR A 275 27.10 4.56 28.59
N GLY A 276 26.87 4.60 27.28
CA GLY A 276 27.51 3.71 26.32
C GLY A 276 28.86 4.26 25.85
N PRO A 277 29.57 3.53 24.97
CA PRO A 277 30.92 3.92 24.52
C PRO A 277 30.98 5.29 23.86
N ASN A 278 29.92 5.66 23.11
CA ASN A 278 29.83 6.90 22.34
C ASN A 278 28.48 7.61 22.53
N TYR A 279 27.71 7.28 23.56
CA TYR A 279 26.40 7.87 23.77
C TYR A 279 25.97 7.89 25.24
N ARG A 280 25.10 8.82 25.61
CA ARG A 280 24.33 8.82 26.86
C ARG A 280 22.86 8.64 26.54
N GLY A 281 22.17 7.86 27.35
CA GLY A 281 20.75 7.58 27.15
C GLY A 281 20.06 7.20 28.45
N GLY A 282 18.76 6.95 28.35
CA GLY A 282 17.96 6.35 29.40
C GLY A 282 17.38 5.02 28.93
N VAL A 283 17.35 4.02 29.81
CA VAL A 283 16.68 2.74 29.59
C VAL A 283 15.46 2.68 30.50
N ALA A 284 14.28 2.59 29.90
CA ALA A 284 13.06 2.25 30.60
C ALA A 284 12.99 0.73 30.80
N ILE A 285 12.85 0.30 32.06
CA ILE A 285 12.70 -1.12 32.43
C ILE A 285 11.21 -1.42 32.60
N ILE A 286 10.68 -2.30 31.76
CA ILE A 286 9.28 -2.72 31.78
C ILE A 286 9.23 -4.20 32.15
N GLY A 287 8.63 -4.51 33.29
CA GLY A 287 8.37 -5.90 33.67
C GLY A 287 7.15 -6.43 32.94
N VAL A 288 7.25 -7.62 32.36
CA VAL A 288 6.15 -8.33 31.71
C VAL A 288 5.80 -9.55 32.54
N THR A 289 4.55 -9.60 32.98
CA THR A 289 3.99 -10.77 33.67
C THR A 289 2.80 -11.31 32.88
N ARG A 290 2.62 -12.62 32.90
CA ARG A 290 1.46 -13.32 32.31
C ARG A 290 0.86 -14.23 33.35
N ASP A 291 -0.44 -14.09 33.58
CA ASP A 291 -1.15 -14.85 34.61
C ASP A 291 -0.46 -14.77 36.00
N GLY A 292 0.09 -13.60 36.32
CA GLY A 292 0.83 -13.33 37.57
C GLY A 292 2.27 -13.87 37.64
N LYS A 293 2.75 -14.58 36.61
CA LYS A 293 4.13 -15.09 36.55
C LYS A 293 5.03 -14.15 35.71
N PRO A 294 6.29 -13.91 36.12
CA PRO A 294 7.22 -13.14 35.30
C PRO A 294 7.56 -13.89 34.02
N GLU A 295 7.38 -13.23 32.86
CA GLU A 295 7.66 -13.79 31.54
C GLU A 295 8.89 -13.15 30.91
N ALA A 296 8.98 -11.82 30.96
CA ALA A 296 10.10 -11.08 30.38
C ALA A 296 10.34 -9.75 31.08
N THR A 297 11.50 -9.14 30.83
CA THR A 297 11.76 -7.74 31.14
C THR A 297 12.18 -7.04 29.85
N LEU A 298 11.43 -6.03 29.43
CA LEU A 298 11.71 -5.25 28.22
C LEU A 298 12.53 -4.02 28.58
N HIS A 299 13.57 -3.76 27.81
CA HIS A 299 14.46 -2.62 27.98
C HIS A 299 14.25 -1.68 26.78
N ALA A 300 13.56 -0.57 27.01
CA ALA A 300 13.31 0.44 25.99
C ALA A 300 14.34 1.56 26.12
N GLU A 301 15.30 1.59 25.20
CA GLU A 301 16.41 2.53 25.23
C GLU A 301 16.07 3.80 24.44
N LYS A 302 16.47 4.95 24.98
CA LYS A 302 16.44 6.23 24.29
C LYS A 302 17.78 6.92 24.42
N THR A 303 18.46 7.10 23.29
CA THR A 303 19.67 7.91 23.20
C THR A 303 19.32 9.39 23.36
N LEU A 304 20.09 10.10 24.17
CA LEU A 304 19.93 11.53 24.44
C LEU A 304 21.05 12.36 23.84
N LEU A 305 22.28 11.83 23.82
CA LEU A 305 23.50 12.45 23.26
C LEU A 305 24.42 11.37 22.68
#